data_AF-A0A7W8NCF5-F1
#
_entry.id   AF-A0A7W8NCF5-F1
#
_cell.length_a   1.000
_cell.length_b   1.000
_cell.length_c   1.000
_cell.angle_alpha   90.00
_cell.angle_beta   90.00
_cell.angle_gamma   90.00
#
_symmetry.space_group_name_H-M   'P 1'
#
loop_
_entity.id
_entity.type
_entity.pdbx_description
1 polymer ?
#
loop_
_entity_poly.entity_id
_entity_poly.type
_entity_poly.pdbx_seq_one_letter_code
_entity_poly.pdbx_strand_id
1 'polypeptide(L)' 'MFGQRFLVIYSGVLTAAFAVSMLAGLTKSPVATFDEINVHRIKVREPDGTLRMLISDSAKLPGVIVKGKEQPKVDRS' A
#
# COMPACT_ATOMS: atom_id res chain seq x y z
N MET A 1 -14.43 -27.91 -39.80
CA MET A 1 -14.63 -28.36 -38.40
C MET A 1 -13.45 -28.08 -37.46
N PHE A 2 -12.20 -27.94 -37.93
CA PHE A 2 -11.05 -27.67 -37.05
C PHE A 2 -11.10 -26.33 -36.31
N GLY A 3 -11.54 -25.25 -36.96
CA GLY A 3 -11.62 -23.92 -36.32
C GLY A 3 -12.61 -23.83 -35.15
N GLN A 4 -13.72 -24.57 -35.20
CA GLN A 4 -14.73 -24.56 -34.13
C GLN A 4 -14.22 -25.25 -32.86
N ARG A 5 -13.54 -26.40 -32.99
CA ARG A 5 -12.89 -27.08 -31.85
C ARG A 5 -11.78 -26.22 -31.25
N PHE A 6 -10.99 -25.56 -32.08
CA PHE A 6 -9.96 -24.64 -31.62
C PHE A 6 -10.54 -23.48 -30.81
N LEU A 7 -11.62 -22.86 -31.29
CA LEU A 7 -12.28 -21.76 -30.60
C LEU A 7 -12.86 -22.18 -29.24
N VAL A 8 -13.47 -23.37 -29.16
CA VAL A 8 -14.05 -23.92 -27.92
C VAL A 8 -12.97 -24.22 -26.89
N ILE A 9 -11.83 -24.79 -27.31
CA ILE A 9 -10.70 -25.05 -26.41
C ILE A 9 -10.11 -23.73 -25.93
N TYR A 10 -9.88 -22.78 -26.84
CA TYR A 10 -9.30 -21.49 -26.49
C TYR A 10 -10.18 -20.69 -25.53
N SER A 11 -11.48 -20.61 -25.80
CA SER A 11 -12.42 -19.91 -24.91
C SER A 11 -12.52 -20.61 -23.57
N GLY A 12 -12.55 -21.94 -23.53
CA GLY A 12 -12.54 -22.71 -22.28
C GLY A 12 -11.30 -22.43 -21.43
N VAL A 13 -10.11 -22.45 -22.04
CA VAL A 13 -8.85 -22.14 -21.36
C VAL A 13 -8.81 -20.69 -20.89
N LEU A 14 -9.23 -19.75 -21.75
CA LEU A 14 -9.24 -18.32 -21.42
C LEU A 14 -10.19 -18.02 -20.26
N THR A 15 -11.40 -18.59 -20.28
CA THR A 15 -12.38 -18.43 -19.20
C THR A 15 -11.90 -19.07 -17.90
N ALA A 16 -11.27 -20.24 -17.96
CA ALA A 16 -10.69 -20.87 -16.78
C ALA A 16 -9.56 -20.02 -16.18
N ALA A 17 -8.63 -19.53 -17.02
CA ALA A 17 -7.55 -18.65 -16.58
C ALA A 17 -8.08 -17.34 -15.97
N PHE A 18 -9.12 -16.76 -16.56
CA PHE A 18 -9.79 -15.56 -16.05
C PHE A 18 -10.50 -15.82 -14.71
N ALA A 19 -11.19 -16.96 -14.58
CA ALA A 19 -11.84 -17.32 -13.32
C ALA A 19 -10.80 -17.52 -12.20
N VAL A 20 -9.68 -18.20 -12.49
CA VAL A 20 -8.59 -18.38 -11.53
C VAL A 20 -7.95 -17.05 -11.14
N SER A 21 -7.72 -16.14 -12.09
CA SER A 21 -7.12 -14.83 -11.79
C SER A 21 -8.04 -13.96 -10.94
N MET A 22 -9.35 -13.96 -11.22
CA MET A 22 -10.33 -13.30 -10.37
C MET A 22 -10.28 -13.87 -8.95
N LEU A 23 -10.37 -15.19 -8.79
CA LEU A 23 -10.35 -15.83 -7.47
C LEU A 23 -9.05 -15.55 -6.70
N ALA A 24 -7.90 -15.54 -7.37
CA ALA A 24 -6.61 -15.20 -6.75
C ALA A 24 -6.53 -13.72 -6.33
N GLY A 25 -7.19 -12.82 -7.06
CA GLY A 25 -7.24 -11.39 -6.77
C GLY A 25 -8.11 -11.01 -5.57
N LEU A 26 -9.01 -11.89 -5.10
CA LEU A 26 -9.89 -11.65 -3.94
C LEU A 26 -9.19 -11.88 -2.58
N THR A 27 -7.87 -12.02 -2.54
CA THR A 27 -7.15 -12.23 -1.29
C THR A 27 -7.16 -10.97 -0.42
N LYS A 28 -7.50 -11.11 0.87
CA LYS A 28 -7.33 -10.02 1.85
C LYS A 28 -5.85 -9.71 1.99
N SER A 29 -5.50 -8.43 2.03
CA SER A 29 -4.13 -8.01 2.36
C SER A 29 -3.72 -8.64 3.69
N PRO A 30 -2.63 -9.39 3.75
CA PRO A 30 -2.17 -10.01 4.99
C PRO A 30 -1.81 -8.90 6.00
N VAL A 31 -2.18 -9.11 7.26
CA VAL A 31 -1.68 -8.28 8.36
C VAL A 31 -0.20 -8.60 8.51
N ALA A 32 0.65 -7.61 8.22
CA ALA A 32 2.09 -7.77 8.36
C ALA A 32 2.52 -7.44 9.79
N THR A 33 3.31 -8.33 10.39
CA THR A 33 3.94 -8.14 11.70
C THR A 33 5.45 -8.12 11.50
N PHE A 34 6.11 -7.15 12.10
CA PHE A 34 7.54 -6.94 11.98
C PHE A 34 8.13 -6.69 13.36
N ASP A 35 9.28 -7.28 13.67
CA ASP A 35 10.01 -7.01 14.90
C ASP A 35 10.75 -5.66 14.82
N GLU A 36 11.38 -5.38 13.67
CA GLU A 36 12.08 -4.12 13.42
C GLU A 36 11.87 -3.66 11.96
N ILE A 37 11.69 -2.34 11.78
CA ILE A 37 11.59 -1.71 10.46
C ILE A 37 12.49 -0.48 10.44
N ASN A 38 13.55 -0.51 9.62
CA ASN A 38 14.47 0.62 9.48
C ASN A 38 14.01 1.55 8.33
N VAL A 39 13.41 2.69 8.68
CA VAL A 39 12.84 3.63 7.71
C VAL A 39 12.99 5.07 8.18
N HIS A 40 13.12 5.99 7.22
CA HIS A 40 13.19 7.43 7.51
C HIS A 40 11.81 8.07 7.75
N ARG A 41 10.74 7.47 7.22
CA ARG A 41 9.39 8.04 7.26
C ARG A 41 8.32 6.96 7.15
N ILE A 42 7.36 6.98 8.09
CA ILE A 42 6.20 6.11 8.14
C ILE A 42 4.94 6.96 8.04
N LYS A 43 4.03 6.60 7.14
CA LYS A 43 2.68 7.17 7.05
C LYS A 43 1.68 6.13 7.56
N VAL A 44 1.06 6.39 8.70
CA VAL A 44 -0.08 5.62 9.19
C VAL A 44 -1.34 6.23 8.59
N ARG A 45 -2.14 5.41 7.91
CA ARG A 45 -3.40 5.83 7.31
C ARG A 45 -4.57 5.10 7.97
N GLU A 46 -5.71 5.76 8.02
CA GLU A 46 -6.97 5.14 8.40
C GLU A 46 -7.50 4.24 7.27
N PRO A 47 -8.47 3.35 7.59
CA PRO A 47 -9.09 2.49 6.57
C PRO A 47 -9.74 3.28 5.42
N ASP A 48 -10.12 4.54 5.66
CA ASP A 48 -10.69 5.47 4.67
C ASP A 48 -9.62 6.15 3.79
N GLY A 49 -8.34 5.85 4.01
CA GLY A 49 -7.21 6.38 3.25
C GLY A 49 -6.69 7.74 3.72
N THR A 50 -7.32 8.36 4.73
CA THR A 50 -6.85 9.61 5.32
C THR A 50 -5.60 9.41 6.17
N LEU A 51 -4.84 10.49 6.40
CA LEU A 51 -3.60 10.43 7.16
C LEU A 51 -3.90 10.48 8.66
N ARG A 52 -3.60 9.39 9.38
CA ARG A 52 -3.76 9.31 10.84
C ARG A 52 -2.53 9.83 11.58
N MET A 53 -1.34 9.44 11.13
CA MET A 53 -0.09 9.81 11.77
C MET A 53 1.07 9.78 10.78
N LEU A 54 2.00 10.72 10.93
CA LEU A 54 3.26 10.72 10.20
C LEU A 54 4.42 10.69 11.19
N ILE A 55 5.17 9.60 11.19
CA ILE A 55 6.43 9.48 11.94
C ILE A 55 7.54 9.72 10.93
N SER A 56 8.40 10.71 11.15
CA SER A 56 9.59 10.90 10.31
C SER A 56 10.79 11.21 11.16
N ASP A 57 11.96 10.90 10.60
CA ASP A 57 13.22 11.31 11.18
C ASP A 57 13.22 12.83 11.47
N SER A 58 13.88 13.15 12.57
CA SER A 58 13.87 14.47 13.18
C SER A 58 14.62 15.53 12.38
N ALA A 59 15.35 15.13 11.31
CA ALA A 59 15.91 16.03 10.30
C ALA A 59 14.90 16.44 9.21
N LYS A 60 13.78 15.70 9.07
CA LYS A 60 12.72 15.94 8.08
C LYS A 60 11.37 16.31 8.71
N LEU A 61 11.31 16.42 10.04
CA LEU A 61 10.14 16.96 10.72
C LEU A 61 10.05 18.46 10.40
N PRO A 62 8.90 18.96 9.90
CA PRO A 62 8.67 20.41 9.82
C PRO A 62 8.78 21.01 11.22
N GLY A 63 9.28 22.24 11.32
CA GLY A 63 9.39 22.92 12.61
C GLY A 63 8.05 22.98 13.32
N VAL A 64 8.07 22.99 14.65
CA VAL A 64 6.82 23.09 15.42
C VAL A 64 6.18 24.44 15.10
N ILE A 65 4.98 24.43 14.51
CA ILE A 65 4.24 25.65 14.25
C ILE A 65 3.61 26.12 15.55
N VAL A 66 4.22 27.13 16.17
CA VAL A 66 3.67 27.79 17.37
C VAL A 66 3.14 29.15 16.94
N LYS A 67 1.83 29.35 17.08
CA LYS A 67 1.15 30.62 16.72
C LYS A 67 1.40 31.07 15.26
N GLY A 68 1.34 30.14 14.32
CA GLY A 68 1.50 30.44 12.88
C GLY A 68 2.92 30.77 12.44
N LYS A 69 3.93 30.59 13.30
CA LYS A 69 5.35 30.73 12.96
C LYS A 69 6.04 29.39 13.15
N GLU A 70 6.79 28.95 12.14
CA GLU A 70 7.63 27.76 12.22
C GLU A 70 8.80 28.05 13.16
N GLN A 71 8.82 27.37 14.30
CA GLN A 71 9.93 27.47 15.24
C GLN A 71 11.01 26.47 14.81
N PRO A 72 12.27 26.91 14.67
CA PRO A 72 13.37 25.98 14.44
C PRO A 72 13.45 25.00 15.60
N LYS A 73 13.76 23.75 15.27
CA LYS A 73 13.89 22.68 16.25
C LYS A 73 14.94 23.08 17.29
N VAL A 74 14.51 23.22 18.54
CA VAL A 74 15.42 23.41 19.68
C VAL A 74 16.16 22.08 19.85
N ASP A 75 17.43 22.08 19.48
CA ASP A 75 18.34 20.99 19.80
C ASP A 75 18.52 20.97 21.32
N ARG A 76 18.05 19.92 21.97
CA ARG A 76 18.33 19.67 23.38
C ARG A 76 19.52 18.72 23.39
N SER A 77 20.71 19.31 23.41
CA SER A 77 21.99 18.64 23.68
C SER A 77 22.03 18.07 25.09
#